data_AF-A0A973SJW3-F1
#
_entry.id   AF-A0A973SJW3-F1
#
_cell.length_a   1.000
_cell.length_b   1.000
_cell.length_c   1.000
_cell.angle_alpha   90.00
_cell.angle_beta   90.00
_cell.angle_gamma   90.00
#
_symmetry.space_group_name_H-M   'P 1'
#
loop_
_entity.id
_entity.type
_entity.pdbx_description
1 polymer ?
#
loop_
_entity_poly.entity_id
_entity_poly.type
_entity_poly.pdbx_seq_one_letter_code
_entity_poly.pdbx_strand_id
1 'polypeptide(L)'
;MGLAPAVPLSAAIAEHLAATEGESGLYAELVAADPRLAFAVESLIREHAELRRAMRRDLSRDLSQAQLADLARRLDRHCQRGNDLVYEAYVVDLGGEE
;
A
#
# COMPACT_ATOMS: atom_id res chain seq x y z
N MET A 1 -2.71 -5.31 -30.23
CA MET A 1 -2.83 -5.23 -28.76
C MET A 1 -2.63 -3.79 -28.34
N GLY A 2 -3.71 -3.05 -28.14
CA GLY A 2 -3.62 -1.68 -27.62
C GLY A 2 -3.09 -1.77 -26.19
N LEU A 3 -1.96 -1.13 -25.92
CA LEU A 3 -1.50 -0.88 -24.56
C LEU A 3 -2.66 -0.18 -23.83
N ALA A 4 -3.16 -0.77 -22.75
CA ALA A 4 -4.11 -0.10 -21.88
C ALA A 4 -3.55 1.30 -21.56
N PRO A 5 -4.37 2.36 -21.55
CA PRO A 5 -3.89 3.69 -21.23
C PRO A 5 -3.16 3.61 -19.89
N ALA A 6 -1.89 4.03 -19.88
CA ALA A 6 -1.12 4.09 -18.64
C ALA A 6 -1.88 5.01 -17.68
N VAL A 7 -2.54 4.43 -16.68
CA VAL A 7 -3.20 5.21 -15.63
C VAL A 7 -2.12 6.08 -15.01
N PRO A 8 -2.36 7.40 -14.84
CA PRO A 8 -1.42 8.26 -14.16
C PRO A 8 -1.11 7.66 -12.78
N LEU A 9 0.17 7.55 -12.44
CA LEU A 9 0.61 6.94 -11.19
C LEU A 9 -0.10 7.55 -9.96
N SER A 10 -0.41 8.85 -10.02
CA SER A 10 -1.19 9.55 -9.00
C SER A 10 -2.61 9.03 -8.84
N ALA A 11 -3.29 8.66 -9.93
CA ALA A 11 -4.63 8.10 -9.92
C ALA A 11 -4.63 6.65 -9.40
N ALA A 12 -3.69 5.83 -9.86
CA ALA A 12 -3.54 4.45 -9.37
C ALA A 12 -3.28 4.41 -7.85
N ILE A 13 -2.49 5.34 -7.33
CA ILE A 13 -2.23 5.43 -5.88
C ILE A 13 -3.44 5.96 -5.13
N ALA A 14 -4.18 6.91 -5.68
CA ALA A 14 -5.41 7.39 -5.04
C ALA A 14 -6.44 6.24 -4.90
N GLU A 15 -6.58 5.42 -5.95
CA GLU A 15 -7.43 4.23 -5.92
C GLU A 15 -6.96 3.19 -4.88
N HIS A 16 -5.65 2.90 -4.85
CA HIS A 16 -5.06 1.99 -3.85
C HIS A 16 -5.29 2.47 -2.41
N LEU A 17 -5.10 3.77 -2.14
CA LEU A 17 -5.36 4.35 -0.82
C LEU A 17 -6.83 4.27 -0.44
N ALA A 18 -7.73 4.54 -1.39
CA ALA A 18 -9.17 4.40 -1.14
C ALA A 18 -9.56 2.95 -0.82
N ALA A 19 -8.99 1.97 -1.52
CA ALA A 19 -9.25 0.56 -1.30
C ALA A 19 -8.67 0.04 0.02
N THR A 20 -7.52 0.56 0.47
CA THR A 20 -6.83 0.07 1.67
C THR A 20 -7.18 0.85 2.93
N GLU A 21 -7.14 2.19 2.88
CA GLU A 21 -7.31 3.08 4.03
C GLU A 21 -8.69 3.75 4.10
N GLY A 22 -9.59 3.50 3.15
CA GLY A 22 -10.94 4.05 3.17
C GLY A 22 -11.68 3.70 4.47
N GLU A 23 -12.78 4.41 4.74
CA GLU A 23 -13.63 4.16 5.93
C GLU A 23 -14.14 2.71 6.01
N SER A 24 -14.27 2.04 4.87
CA SER A 24 -14.51 0.60 4.73
C SER A 24 -13.41 -0.08 3.91
N GLY A 25 -12.18 0.42 4.04
CA GLY A 25 -11.01 -0.12 3.36
C GLY A 25 -10.52 -1.40 4.03
N LEU A 26 -9.71 -2.17 3.30
CA LEU A 26 -9.17 -3.46 3.74
C LEU A 26 -8.52 -3.39 5.14
N TYR A 27 -7.84 -2.29 5.47
CA TYR A 27 -7.20 -2.14 6.78
C TYR A 27 -8.20 -2.03 7.94
N ALA A 28 -9.32 -1.33 7.74
CA ALA A 28 -10.38 -1.25 8.74
C ALA A 28 -11.02 -2.63 8.97
N GLU A 29 -11.25 -3.38 7.88
CA GLU A 29 -11.78 -4.74 7.94
C GLU A 29 -10.82 -5.69 8.65
N LEU A 30 -9.52 -5.64 8.31
CA LEU A 30 -8.49 -6.47 8.95
C LEU A 30 -8.36 -6.21 10.45
N VAL A 31 -8.39 -4.95 10.88
CA VAL A 31 -8.31 -4.61 12.32
C VAL A 31 -9.59 -5.00 13.06
N ALA A 32 -10.75 -4.90 12.41
CA ALA A 32 -12.02 -5.33 12.99
C ALA A 32 -12.07 -6.86 13.16
N ALA A 33 -11.54 -7.61 12.20
CA ALA A 33 -11.44 -9.07 12.26
C ALA A 33 -10.35 -9.54 13.24
N ASP A 34 -9.19 -8.89 13.23
CA ASP A 34 -8.02 -9.25 14.04
C ASP A 34 -7.32 -8.02 14.64
N PRO A 35 -7.70 -7.61 15.87
CA PRO A 35 -7.17 -6.41 16.51
C PRO A 35 -5.65 -6.40 16.73
N ARG A 36 -4.98 -7.56 16.74
CA ARG A 36 -3.52 -7.62 16.92
C ARG A 36 -2.76 -7.02 15.73
N LEU A 37 -3.40 -6.97 14.56
CA LEU A 37 -2.84 -6.40 13.34
C LEU A 37 -2.84 -4.86 13.32
N ALA A 38 -3.47 -4.21 14.31
CA ALA A 38 -3.59 -2.75 14.37
C ALA A 38 -2.22 -2.04 14.25
N PHE A 39 -1.18 -2.54 14.90
CA PHE A 39 0.14 -1.94 14.83
C PHE A 39 0.80 -2.08 13.44
N ALA A 40 0.62 -3.23 12.79
CA ALA A 40 1.14 -3.47 11.44
C ALA A 40 0.42 -2.58 10.41
N VAL A 41 -0.91 -2.47 10.53
CA VAL A 41 -1.75 -1.57 9.74
C VAL A 41 -1.35 -0.11 9.93
N GLU A 42 -1.13 0.35 11.17
CA GLU A 42 -0.65 1.71 11.43
C GLU A 42 0.70 2.00 10.76
N SER A 43 1.61 1.03 10.72
CA SER A 43 2.90 1.18 10.04
C SER A 43 2.72 1.36 8.53
N LEU A 44 1.84 0.59 7.90
CA LEU A 44 1.54 0.72 6.47
C LEU A 44 0.89 2.07 6.13
N ILE A 45 -0.02 2.56 6.97
CA ILE A 45 -0.63 3.89 6.80
C ILE A 45 0.42 5.00 6.89
N ARG A 46 1.37 4.90 7.82
CA ARG A 46 2.49 5.85 7.91
C ARG A 46 3.37 5.80 6.66
N GLU A 47 3.64 4.60 6.14
CA GLU A 47 4.40 4.42 4.90
C GLU A 47 3.68 5.01 3.68
N HIS A 48 2.37 4.80 3.55
CA HIS A 48 1.54 5.45 2.53
C HIS A 48 1.64 6.98 2.59
N ALA A 49 1.55 7.57 3.78
CA ALA A 49 1.68 9.02 3.96
C ALA A 49 3.05 9.54 3.49
N GLU A 50 4.14 8.83 3.81
CA GLU A 50 5.50 9.17 3.39
C GLU A 50 5.71 9.01 1.88
N LEU A 51 5.18 7.94 1.28
CA LEU A 51 5.19 7.74 -0.18
C LEU A 51 4.43 8.89 -0.88
N ARG A 52 3.24 9.24 -0.38
CA ARG A 52 2.43 10.33 -0.96
C ARG A 52 3.15 11.67 -0.90
N ARG A 53 3.85 11.95 0.21
CA ARG A 53 4.66 13.17 0.37
C ARG A 53 5.82 13.21 -0.61
N ALA A 54 6.57 12.11 -0.72
CA ALA A 54 7.68 11.99 -1.66
C ALA A 54 7.20 12.25 -3.09
N MET A 55 6.10 11.60 -3.49
CA MET A 55 5.54 11.72 -4.83
C MET A 55 4.98 13.10 -5.15
N ARG A 56 4.30 13.76 -4.21
CA ARG A 56 3.83 15.15 -4.42
C ARG A 56 4.98 16.13 -4.63
N ARG A 57 6.09 15.94 -3.91
CA ARG A 57 7.29 16.77 -4.05
C ARG A 57 7.96 16.55 -5.39
N ASP A 58 8.00 15.29 -5.82
CA ASP A 58 8.74 14.84 -6.98
C ASP A 58 7.98 15.04 -8.30
N LEU A 59 6.66 14.83 -8.34
CA LEU A 59 5.81 15.09 -9.52
C LEU A 59 5.68 16.58 -9.88
N SER A 60 6.17 17.49 -9.02
CA SER A 60 6.25 18.92 -9.33
C SER A 60 7.44 19.28 -10.24
N ARG A 61 8.32 18.31 -10.53
CA ARG A 61 9.48 18.41 -11.41
C ARG A 61 9.61 17.13 -12.26
N ASP A 62 10.28 17.19 -13.40
CA ASP A 62 10.66 15.96 -14.10
C ASP A 62 11.61 15.14 -13.21
N LEU A 63 11.20 13.91 -12.90
CA LEU A 63 12.00 13.02 -12.06
C LEU A 63 13.20 12.49 -12.82
N SER A 64 14.38 12.49 -12.19
CA SER A 64 15.53 11.77 -12.72
C SER A 64 15.29 10.26 -12.68
N GLN A 65 15.97 9.51 -13.55
CA GLN A 65 15.89 8.05 -13.58
C GLN A 65 16.24 7.40 -12.22
N ALA A 66 17.16 8.01 -11.46
CA ALA A 66 17.53 7.54 -10.13
C ALA A 66 16.38 7.71 -9.11
N GLN A 67 15.65 8.83 -9.17
CA GLN A 67 14.49 9.07 -8.31
C GLN A 67 13.31 8.15 -8.67
N LEU A 68 13.07 7.91 -9.95
CA LEU A 68 12.08 6.93 -10.41
C LEU A 68 12.41 5.51 -9.91
N ALA A 69 13.68 5.10 -10.01
CA ALA A 69 14.13 3.81 -9.51
C ALA A 69 13.98 3.68 -7.99
N ASP A 70 14.25 4.75 -7.24
CA ASP A 70 14.05 4.74 -5.79
C ASP A 70 12.58 4.63 -5.40
N LEU A 71 11.71 5.42 -6.05
CA LEU A 71 10.26 5.34 -5.85
C LEU A 71 9.73 3.94 -6.16
N ALA A 72 10.16 3.34 -7.26
CA ALA A 72 9.78 1.98 -7.64
C ALA A 72 10.19 0.95 -6.56
N ARG A 73 11.42 1.04 -6.02
CA ARG A 73 11.86 0.16 -4.94
C ARG A 73 11.06 0.36 -3.64
N ARG A 74 10.66 1.58 -3.33
CA ARG A 74 9.85 1.86 -2.14
C ARG A 74 8.43 1.30 -2.30
N LEU A 75 7.84 1.42 -3.50
CA LEU A 75 6.55 0.82 -3.83
C LEU A 75 6.61 -0.72 -3.77
N ASP A 76 7.65 -1.33 -4.33
CA ASP A 76 7.82 -2.79 -4.30
C ASP A 76 7.87 -3.34 -2.87
N ARG A 77 8.67 -2.70 -1.99
CA ARG A 77 8.72 -3.07 -0.56
C ARG A 77 7.38 -2.87 0.15
N HIS A 78 6.66 -1.80 -0.19
CA HIS A 78 5.33 -1.54 0.34
C HIS A 78 4.34 -2.65 -0.03
N CYS A 79 4.33 -3.05 -1.31
CA CYS A 79 3.49 -4.15 -1.80
C CYS A 79 3.83 -5.48 -1.12
N GLN A 80 5.13 -5.77 -0.92
CA GLN A 80 5.55 -6.97 -0.19
C GLN A 80 4.99 -6.99 1.23
N ARG A 81 5.15 -5.90 2.00
CA ARG A 81 4.62 -5.80 3.36
C ARG A 81 3.11 -5.89 3.44
N GLY A 82 2.40 -5.32 2.46
CA GLY A 82 0.95 -5.47 2.35
C GLY A 82 0.54 -6.93 2.12
N ASN A 83 1.28 -7.65 1.28
CA ASN A 83 1.06 -9.08 1.05
C ASN A 83 1.36 -9.92 2.30
N ASP A 84 2.45 -9.62 3.01
CA ASP A 84 2.80 -10.28 4.27
C ASP A 84 1.71 -10.08 5.33
N LEU A 85 1.13 -8.88 5.43
CA LEU A 85 0.01 -8.59 6.34
C LEU A 85 -1.24 -9.40 5.99
N VAL A 86 -1.61 -9.45 4.71
CA VAL A 86 -2.75 -10.25 4.24
C VAL A 86 -2.48 -11.72 4.53
N TYR A 87 -1.27 -12.22 4.22
CA TYR A 87 -0.88 -13.58 4.51
C TYR A 87 -0.93 -13.89 6.01
N GLU A 88 -0.46 -13.00 6.88
CA GLU A 88 -0.55 -13.18 8.34
C GLU A 88 -1.99 -13.25 8.83
N ALA A 89 -2.89 -12.43 8.26
CA ALA A 89 -4.31 -12.48 8.57
C ALA A 89 -4.93 -13.83 8.18
N TYR A 90 -4.60 -14.37 7.00
CA TYR A 90 -5.19 -15.62 6.50
C TYR A 90 -4.53 -16.89 7.06
N VAL A 91 -3.21 -16.88 7.30
CA VAL A 91 -2.50 -18.07 7.82
C VAL A 91 -2.77 -18.31 9.29
N VAL A 92 -2.94 -17.25 10.09
CA VAL A 92 -3.27 -17.42 11.51
C VAL A 92 -4.73 -17.82 11.69
N ASP A 93 -5.64 -17.37 10.81
CA ASP A 93 -7.04 -17.83 10.80
C ASP A 93 -7.17 -19.34 10.47
N LEU A 94 -6.24 -19.88 9.67
CA LEU A 94 -6.14 -21.32 9.37
C LEU A 94 -5.41 -22.15 10.45
N GLY A 95 -4.79 -21.51 11.45
CA GLY A 95 -4.00 -22.17 12.51
C GLY A 95 -4.67 -22.16 13.89
N GLY A 96 -5.91 -21.65 13.99
CA GLY A 96 -6.61 -21.39 15.25
C GLY A 96 -7.53 -22.49 15.77
N GLU A 97 -7.40 -23.73 15.29
CA GLU A 97 -8.16 -24.88 15.79
C GLU A 97 -7.24 -25.93 16.42
N GLU A 98 -6.64 -25.70 17.60
CA GLU A 98 -6.24 -26.76 18.56
C GLU A 98 -6.26 -26.25 20.03
#